data_AF-X1E865-F1
#
_entry.id   AF-X1E865-F1
#
_cell.length_a   1.000
_cell.length_b   1.000
_cell.length_c   1.000
_cell.angle_alpha   90.00
_cell.angle_beta   90.00
_cell.angle_gamma   90.00
#
_symmetry.space_group_name_H-M   'P 1'
#
loop_
_entity.id
_entity.type
_entity.pdbx_description
1 polymer ?
#
loop_
_entity_poly.entity_id
_entity_poly.type
_entity_poly.pdbx_seq_one_letter_code
_entity_poly.pdbx_strand_id
1 'polypeptide(L)'
;MFHIANADDIKKGRLTDIYFKRTEEILEAAGKNPVVKAEIFLKGFPEGYRWGILAGIEETIKLLSDIDKISIRCMPEGMVFKDFQPVMVIEGKYLDFGIYETAILGFLCQA
;
A
#
# COMPACT_ATOMS: atom_id res chain seq x y z
N MET A 1 -6.83 -28.56 1.90
CA MET A 1 -7.20 -27.13 2.01
C MET A 1 -5.95 -26.36 2.38
N PHE A 2 -5.64 -25.26 1.70
CA PHE A 2 -4.45 -24.45 1.97
C PHE A 2 -4.81 -23.21 2.80
N HIS A 3 -3.87 -22.73 3.62
CA HIS A 3 -4.02 -21.51 4.42
C HIS A 3 -3.56 -20.28 3.61
N ILE A 4 -4.31 -19.96 2.56
CA ILE A 4 -4.04 -18.85 1.66
C ILE A 4 -5.23 -17.89 1.62
N ALA A 5 -4.95 -16.61 1.38
CA ALA A 5 -5.98 -15.62 1.10
C ALA A 5 -6.52 -15.79 -0.32
N ASN A 6 -7.82 -15.56 -0.52
CA ASN A 6 -8.37 -15.43 -1.86
C ASN A 6 -8.23 -13.98 -2.36
N ALA A 7 -8.22 -13.79 -3.67
CA ALA A 7 -8.16 -12.45 -4.27
C ALA A 7 -9.27 -11.52 -3.76
N ASP A 8 -10.47 -12.05 -3.56
CA ASP A 8 -11.60 -11.31 -2.97
C ASP A 8 -11.35 -10.86 -1.53
N ASP A 9 -10.58 -11.63 -0.75
CA ASP A 9 -10.24 -11.26 0.62
C ASP A 9 -9.33 -10.03 0.63
N ILE A 10 -8.37 -10.00 -0.31
CA ILE A 10 -7.45 -8.87 -0.50
C ILE A 10 -8.22 -7.63 -0.99
N LYS A 11 -9.02 -7.77 -2.05
CA LYS A 11 -9.82 -6.68 -2.63
C LYS A 11 -10.82 -6.06 -1.65
N LYS A 12 -11.35 -6.84 -0.70
CA LYS A 12 -12.29 -6.36 0.33
C LYS A 12 -11.59 -5.81 1.57
N GLY A 13 -10.26 -5.63 1.56
CA GLY A 13 -9.51 -5.14 2.72
C GLY A 13 -9.59 -6.08 3.93
N ARG A 14 -9.82 -7.38 3.72
CA ARG A 14 -9.88 -8.37 4.83
C ARG A 14 -8.51 -8.82 5.28
N LEU A 15 -7.50 -8.68 4.41
CA LEU A 15 -6.09 -8.99 4.68
C LEU A 15 -5.38 -7.71 5.10
N THR A 16 -5.62 -7.32 6.35
CA THR A 16 -5.12 -6.08 6.93
C THR A 16 -4.81 -6.28 8.40
N ASP A 17 -3.89 -5.48 8.92
CA ASP A 17 -3.65 -5.44 10.34
C ASP A 17 -4.84 -4.82 11.07
N ILE A 18 -5.30 -5.45 12.16
CA ILE A 18 -6.55 -5.07 12.85
C ILE A 18 -6.60 -3.59 13.27
N TYR A 19 -5.45 -2.95 13.44
CA TYR A 19 -5.39 -1.54 13.82
C TYR A 19 -5.89 -0.60 12.71
N PHE A 20 -5.85 -0.98 11.43
CA PHE A 20 -6.45 -0.17 10.35
C PHE A 20 -7.96 -0.08 10.49
N LYS A 21 -8.62 -1.22 10.76
CA LYS A 21 -10.07 -1.25 11.02
C LYS A 21 -10.44 -0.42 12.26
N ARG A 22 -9.66 -0.55 13.34
CA ARG A 22 -9.87 0.26 14.55
C ARG A 22 -9.65 1.75 14.28
N THR A 23 -8.70 2.09 13.43
CA THR A 23 -8.43 3.48 13.04
C THR A 23 -9.57 4.04 12.20
N GLU A 24 -10.13 3.24 11.29
CA GLU A 24 -11.33 3.56 10.52
C GLU A 24 -12.51 3.88 11.45
N GLU A 25 -12.83 2.98 12.39
CA GLU A 25 -13.89 3.19 13.39
C GLU A 25 -13.70 4.50 14.19
N ILE A 26 -12.47 4.79 14.63
CA ILE A 26 -12.15 6.00 15.38
C ILE A 26 -12.33 7.26 14.52
N LEU A 27 -11.89 7.22 13.27
CA LEU A 27 -11.97 8.35 12.34
C LEU A 27 -13.42 8.63 11.92
N GLU A 28 -14.21 7.60 11.66
CA GLU A 28 -15.65 7.72 11.41
C GLU A 28 -16.39 8.31 12.61
N ALA A 29 -16.13 7.77 13.82
CA ALA A 29 -16.73 8.29 15.06
C ALA A 29 -16.32 9.75 15.35
N ALA A 30 -15.12 10.15 14.94
CA ALA A 30 -14.64 11.52 15.04
C ALA A 30 -15.14 12.43 13.90
N GLY A 31 -15.85 11.89 12.91
CA GLY A 31 -16.26 12.64 11.71
C GLY A 31 -15.08 13.15 10.88
N LYS A 32 -13.93 12.45 10.92
CA LYS A 32 -12.69 12.85 10.26
C LYS A 32 -12.34 11.87 9.16
N ASN A 33 -12.17 12.39 7.95
CA ASN A 33 -11.55 11.64 6.85
C ASN A 33 -10.68 12.60 6.03
N PRO A 34 -9.46 12.91 6.52
CA PRO A 34 -8.60 13.92 5.91
C PRO A 34 -8.05 13.44 4.57
N VAL A 35 -7.82 14.38 3.65
CA VAL A 35 -7.01 14.14 2.45
C VAL A 35 -5.55 14.14 2.88
N VAL A 36 -4.85 13.05 2.57
CA VAL A 36 -3.45 12.81 2.96
C VAL A 36 -2.61 12.45 1.74
N LYS A 37 -1.28 12.52 1.90
CA LYS A 37 -0.29 11.96 0.98
C LYS A 37 0.52 10.91 1.72
N ALA A 38 0.39 9.65 1.32
CA ALA A 38 1.17 8.54 1.83
C ALA A 38 2.32 8.25 0.87
N GLU A 39 3.56 8.36 1.33
CA GLU A 39 4.75 7.98 0.57
C GLU A 39 5.25 6.60 1.01
N ILE A 40 5.43 5.70 0.05
CA ILE A 40 6.00 4.38 0.26
C ILE A 40 7.46 4.43 -0.17
N PHE A 41 8.35 4.16 0.78
CA PHE A 41 9.79 4.10 0.55
C PHE A 41 10.44 3.10 1.50
N LEU A 42 11.60 2.58 1.09
CA LEU A 42 12.40 1.69 1.90
C LEU A 42 13.31 2.48 2.85
N LYS A 43 13.37 2.10 4.13
CA LYS A 43 14.25 2.75 5.13
C LYS A 43 15.69 2.21 5.14
N GLY A 44 15.89 1.03 4.55
CA GLY A 44 17.19 0.39 4.46
C GLY A 44 17.08 -0.95 3.74
N PHE A 45 18.13 -1.31 3.03
CA PHE A 45 18.21 -2.60 2.35
C PHE A 45 18.72 -3.72 3.28
N PRO A 46 18.50 -4.99 2.93
CA PRO A 46 19.23 -6.11 3.52
C PRO A 46 20.74 -5.91 3.47
N GLU A 47 21.48 -6.57 4.37
CA GLU A 47 22.92 -6.39 4.50
C GLU A 47 23.66 -6.63 3.17
N GLY A 48 24.56 -5.71 2.82
CA GLY A 48 25.35 -5.77 1.59
C GLY A 48 24.71 -5.13 0.36
N TYR A 49 23.41 -4.80 0.39
CA TYR A 49 22.72 -4.14 -0.72
C TYR A 49 22.72 -2.61 -0.59
N ARG A 50 22.73 -1.92 -1.72
CA ARG A 50 22.71 -0.43 -1.81
C ARG A 50 21.64 0.11 -2.75
N TRP A 51 20.91 -0.78 -3.42
CA TRP A 51 19.85 -0.50 -4.38
C TRP A 51 19.00 -1.75 -4.56
N GLY A 52 17.78 -1.59 -5.07
CA GLY A 52 16.87 -2.68 -5.42
C GLY A 52 16.20 -2.43 -6.77
N ILE A 53 15.59 -3.48 -7.33
CA ILE A 53 14.68 -3.36 -8.48
C ILE A 53 13.26 -3.29 -7.93
N LEU A 54 12.51 -2.27 -8.34
CA LEU A 54 11.11 -2.14 -7.95
C LEU A 54 10.25 -3.18 -8.68
N ALA A 55 9.48 -3.97 -7.94
CA ALA A 55 8.52 -4.95 -8.46
C ALA A 55 7.20 -4.88 -7.68
N GLY A 56 6.12 -5.47 -8.22
CA GLY A 56 4.81 -5.54 -7.56
C GLY A 56 3.92 -4.29 -7.75
N ILE A 57 4.27 -3.40 -8.69
CA ILE A 57 3.45 -2.23 -9.02
C ILE A 57 2.17 -2.67 -9.72
N GLU A 58 2.23 -3.64 -10.63
CA GLU A 58 1.03 -4.17 -11.32
C GLU A 58 -0.07 -4.59 -10.33
N GLU A 59 0.28 -5.42 -9.35
CA GLU A 59 -0.66 -5.95 -8.35
C GLU A 59 -1.19 -4.83 -7.45
N THR A 60 -0.33 -3.90 -7.06
CA THR A 60 -0.70 -2.74 -6.25
C THR A 60 -1.71 -1.84 -6.98
N ILE A 61 -1.47 -1.52 -8.26
CA ILE A 61 -2.39 -0.72 -9.07
C ILE A 61 -3.71 -1.46 -9.29
N LYS A 62 -3.68 -2.78 -9.50
CA LYS A 62 -4.89 -3.60 -9.65
C LYS A 62 -5.74 -3.66 -8.37
N LEU A 63 -5.13 -3.57 -7.19
CA LEU A 63 -5.85 -3.47 -5.93
C LEU A 63 -6.51 -2.09 -5.78
N LEU A 64 -5.78 -1.04 -6.14
CA LEU A 64 -6.20 0.35 -5.93
C LEU A 64 -7.08 0.91 -7.05
N SER A 65 -7.17 0.25 -8.21
CA SER A 65 -7.94 0.71 -9.37
C SER A 65 -9.45 0.77 -9.13
N ASP A 66 -9.94 0.06 -8.11
CA ASP A 66 -11.36 0.04 -7.75
C ASP A 66 -11.74 1.27 -6.87
N ILE A 67 -10.80 2.18 -6.57
CA ILE A 67 -10.99 3.35 -5.70
C ILE A 67 -11.01 4.64 -6.53
N ASP A 68 -12.19 5.22 -6.75
CA ASP A 68 -12.39 6.34 -7.68
C ASP A 68 -11.74 7.68 -7.27
N LYS A 69 -11.44 7.89 -5.98
CA LYS A 69 -11.10 9.21 -5.41
C LYS A 69 -9.66 9.32 -4.90
N ILE A 70 -8.75 8.52 -5.45
CA ILE A 70 -7.32 8.59 -5.13
C ILE A 70 -6.49 8.92 -6.37
N SER A 71 -5.35 9.55 -6.15
CA SER A 71 -4.30 9.75 -7.15
C SER A 71 -3.08 8.93 -6.74
N ILE A 72 -2.48 8.24 -7.71
CA ILE A 72 -1.29 7.42 -7.49
C ILE A 72 -0.20 7.90 -8.43
N ARG A 73 1.00 8.14 -7.89
CA ARG A 73 2.23 8.34 -8.65
C ARG A 73 3.23 7.28 -8.21
N CYS A 74 3.83 6.57 -9.13
CA CYS A 74 4.85 5.57 -8.83
C CYS A 74 5.99 5.61 -9.86
N MET A 75 7.14 5.08 -9.46
CA MET A 75 8.20 4.76 -10.40
C MET A 75 7.76 3.60 -11.30
N PRO A 76 8.26 3.51 -12.55
CA PRO A 76 8.02 2.34 -13.39
C PRO A 76 8.53 1.06 -12.73
N GLU A 77 7.77 -0.02 -12.89
CA GLU A 77 8.23 -1.35 -12.50
C GLU A 77 9.52 -1.73 -13.25
N GLY A 78 10.43 -2.42 -12.58
CA GLY A 78 11.78 -2.72 -13.07
C GLY A 78 12.80 -1.59 -12.87
N MET A 79 12.40 -0.41 -12.37
CA MET A 79 13.32 0.69 -12.11
C MET A 79 14.21 0.40 -10.89
N VAL A 80 15.48 0.77 -10.99
CA VAL A 80 16.41 0.76 -9.84
C VAL A 80 16.05 1.89 -8.88
N PHE A 81 15.91 1.58 -7.59
CA PHE A 81 15.67 2.56 -6.53
C PHE A 81 16.66 2.41 -5.36
N LYS A 82 16.75 3.44 -4.53
CA LYS A 82 17.54 3.48 -3.28
C LYS A 82 16.64 3.71 -2.07
N ASP A 83 17.20 3.53 -0.88
CA ASP A 83 16.54 3.84 0.38
C ASP A 83 16.21 5.34 0.45
N PHE A 84 15.14 5.66 1.19
CA PHE A 84 14.59 7.01 1.32
C PHE A 84 14.15 7.67 0.01
N GLN A 85 13.98 6.90 -1.07
CA GLN A 85 13.34 7.35 -2.30
C GLN A 85 11.89 6.84 -2.36
N PRO A 86 10.89 7.73 -2.45
CA PRO A 86 9.50 7.31 -2.64
C PRO A 86 9.31 6.55 -3.95
N VAL A 87 8.97 5.27 -3.87
CA VAL A 87 8.67 4.42 -5.03
C VAL A 87 7.21 4.56 -5.46
N MET A 88 6.34 4.93 -4.52
CA MET A 88 4.92 5.19 -4.74
C MET A 88 4.41 6.27 -3.79
N VAL A 89 3.49 7.10 -4.28
CA VAL A 89 2.76 8.11 -3.51
C VAL A 89 1.28 7.97 -3.80
N ILE A 90 0.48 7.82 -2.74
CA ILE A 90 -0.98 7.75 -2.81
C ILE A 90 -1.54 9.02 -2.17
N GLU A 91 -2.38 9.75 -2.89
CA GLU A 91 -3.06 10.95 -2.42
C GLU A 91 -4.57 10.74 -2.45
N GLY A 92 -5.24 11.02 -1.34
CA GLY A 92 -6.68 10.84 -1.23
C GLY A 92 -7.15 10.87 0.22
N LYS A 93 -8.44 10.62 0.43
CA LYS A 93 -9.00 10.47 1.78
C LYS A 93 -8.44 9.22 2.44
N TYR A 94 -7.95 9.34 3.67
CA TYR A 94 -7.28 8.22 4.35
C TYR A 94 -8.15 6.96 4.46
N LEU A 95 -9.45 7.11 4.75
CA LEU A 95 -10.34 5.95 4.85
C LEU A 95 -10.63 5.27 3.51
N ASP A 96 -10.34 5.93 2.38
CA ASP A 96 -10.60 5.35 1.06
C ASP A 96 -9.54 4.28 0.70
N PHE A 97 -8.33 4.36 1.27
CA PHE A 97 -7.22 3.46 0.91
C PHE A 97 -6.42 2.88 2.08
N GLY A 98 -6.53 3.44 3.30
CA GLY A 98 -5.67 3.08 4.43
C GLY A 98 -5.74 1.60 4.81
N ILE A 99 -6.90 0.96 4.62
CA ILE A 99 -7.10 -0.47 4.89
C ILE A 99 -6.20 -1.39 4.07
N TYR A 100 -5.71 -0.93 2.91
CA TYR A 100 -4.93 -1.71 1.97
C TYR A 100 -3.41 -1.66 2.23
N GLU A 101 -2.93 -0.91 3.23
CA GLU A 101 -1.49 -0.76 3.47
C GLU A 101 -0.77 -2.09 3.65
N THR A 102 -1.33 -3.03 4.43
CA THR A 102 -0.77 -4.37 4.61
C THR A 102 -0.59 -5.12 3.28
N ALA A 103 -1.57 -5.03 2.36
CA ALA A 103 -1.50 -5.69 1.06
C ALA A 103 -0.52 -4.98 0.10
N ILE A 104 -0.55 -3.65 0.07
CA ILE A 104 0.38 -2.83 -0.73
C ILE A 104 1.82 -3.15 -0.36
N LEU A 105 2.14 -3.13 0.94
CA LEU A 105 3.48 -3.47 1.40
C LEU A 105 3.83 -4.93 1.10
N GLY A 106 2.89 -5.86 1.21
CA GLY A 106 3.10 -7.26 0.84
C GLY A 106 3.52 -7.44 -0.62
N PHE A 107 2.82 -6.78 -1.56
CA PHE A 107 3.17 -6.83 -2.98
C PHE A 107 4.54 -6.21 -3.25
N LEU A 108 4.83 -5.04 -2.67
CA LEU A 108 6.06 -4.30 -2.97
C LEU A 108 7.31 -4.84 -2.28
N CYS A 109 7.17 -5.46 -1.09
CA CYS A 109 8.35 -5.89 -0.31
C CYS A 109 8.93 -7.23 -0.76
N GLN A 110 8.09 -8.16 -1.26
CA GLN A 110 8.52 -9.51 -1.60
C GLN A 110 8.83 -9.70 -3.10
N ALA A 111 8.16 -8.96 -3.98
CA ALA A 111 8.22 -9.16 -5.43
C ALA A 111 9.62 -8.99 -6.02
#